data_AF-A0A958E8B2-F1
#
_entry.id   AF-A0A958E8B2-F1
#
_cell.length_a   1.000
_cell.length_b   1.000
_cell.length_c   1.000
_cell.angle_alpha   90.00
_cell.angle_beta   90.00
_cell.angle_gamma   90.00
#
_symmetry.space_group_name_H-M   'P 1'
#
loop_
_entity.id
_entity.type
_entity.pdbx_description
1 polymer ?
#
loop_
_entity_poly.entity_id
_entity_poly.type
_entity_poly.pdbx_seq_one_letter_code
_entity_poly.pdbx_strand_id
1 'polypeptide(L)' 'MYSDKDIEKAMNELKDVHHELKAQDLSIRESVSLFEKALLLYKDIQTSYFSKSMRVLKVQKQSSEQLEEVPFSI' A
#
# COMPACT_ATOMS: atom_id res chain seq x y z
N MET A 1 -8.66 1.61 9.48
CA MET A 1 -7.80 1.59 8.27
C MET A 1 -6.38 1.88 8.71
N TYR A 2 -5.37 1.22 8.12
CA TYR A 2 -3.95 1.45 8.45
C TYR A 2 -3.59 2.93 8.38
N SER A 3 -2.82 3.42 9.34
CA SER A 3 -2.29 4.79 9.30
C SER A 3 -1.12 4.87 8.31
N ASP A 4 -0.81 6.08 7.85
CA ASP A 4 0.35 6.31 6.96
C ASP A 4 1.66 5.87 7.62
N LYS A 5 1.75 6.03 8.95
CA LYS A 5 2.87 5.58 9.77
C LYS A 5 3.01 4.05 9.78
N ASP A 6 1.90 3.31 9.81
CA ASP A 6 1.93 1.84 9.78
C ASP A 6 2.43 1.33 8.42
N ILE A 7 2.07 2.02 7.33
CA ILE A 7 2.54 1.67 5.98
C ILE A 7 4.01 2.02 5.80
N GLU A 8 4.46 3.17 6.30
CA GLU A 8 5.88 3.53 6.29
C GLU A 8 6.72 2.51 7.08
N LYS A 9 6.21 2.07 8.23
CA LYS A 9 6.82 1.00 9.01
C LYS A 9 6.88 -0.30 8.21
N ALA A 10 5.79 -0.72 7.58
CA ALA A 10 5.75 -1.94 6.76
C ALA A 10 6.70 -1.87 5.55
N MET A 11 6.86 -0.69 4.94
CA MET A 11 7.83 -0.47 3.85
C MET A 11 9.27 -0.58 4.33
N ASN A 12 9.59 -0.04 5.51
CA ASN A 12 10.92 -0.17 6.09
C ASN A 12 11.19 -1.64 6.46
N GLU A 13 10.24 -2.32 7.09
CA GLU A 13 10.37 -3.75 7.40
C GLU A 13 10.55 -4.61 6.14
N LEU A 14 9.89 -4.26 5.03
CA LEU A 14 10.07 -4.96 3.75
C LEU A 14 11.48 -4.75 3.18
N LYS A 15 12.08 -3.56 3.35
CA LYS A 15 13.47 -3.30 2.95
C LYS A 15 14.44 -4.11 3.80
N ASP A 16 14.17 -4.24 5.09
CA ASP A 16 14.99 -5.04 6.02
C ASP A 16 14.94 -6.52 5.63
N VAL A 17 13.75 -7.06 5.38
CA VAL A 17 13.57 -8.45 4.90
C VAL A 17 14.30 -8.68 3.58
N HIS A 18 14.27 -7.72 2.65
CA HIS A 18 15.02 -7.81 1.38
C HIS A 18 16.54 -7.79 1.60
N HIS A 19 17.03 -7.06 2.59
CA HIS A 19 18.44 -7.07 2.96
C HIS A 19 18.83 -8.43 3.56
N GLU A 20 18.02 -8.96 4.47
CA GLU A 20 18.20 -10.27 5.09
C GLU A 20 18.21 -11.39 4.05
N LEU A 21 17.28 -11.38 3.09
CA LEU A 21 17.22 -12.36 1.99
C LEU A 21 18.48 -12.39 1.10
N LYS A 22 19.29 -11.33 1.11
CA LYS A 22 20.57 -11.28 0.37
C LYS A 22 21.75 -11.82 1.16
N ALA A 23 21.57 -12.19 2.42
CA ALA A 23 22.61 -12.82 3.22
C ALA A 23 22.98 -14.19 2.65
N GLN A 24 24.27 -14.53 2.66
CA GLN A 24 24.79 -15.74 2.02
C GLN A 24 24.51 -17.03 2.83
N ASP A 25 24.23 -16.90 4.12
CA ASP A 25 24.18 -18.03 5.07
C ASP A 25 22.76 -18.40 5.54
N LEU A 26 21.74 -18.14 4.73
CA LEU A 26 20.36 -18.53 5.05
C LEU A 26 20.08 -19.99 4.72
N SER A 27 19.49 -20.72 5.67
CA SER A 27 18.87 -22.01 5.38
C SER A 27 17.63 -21.83 4.49
N ILE A 28 17.24 -22.90 3.79
CA ILE A 28 16.02 -22.91 2.96
C ILE A 28 14.79 -22.48 3.78
N ARG A 29 14.70 -22.93 5.04
CA ARG A 29 13.57 -22.60 5.92
C ARG A 29 13.53 -21.11 6.24
N GLU A 30 14.68 -20.50 6.53
CA GLU A 30 14.76 -19.07 6.80
C GLU A 30 14.44 -18.25 5.56
N SER A 31 14.94 -18.66 4.39
CA SER A 31 14.60 -18.03 3.11
C SER A 31 13.11 -18.08 2.81
N VAL A 32 12.44 -19.22 3.04
CA VAL A 32 10.98 -19.33 2.86
C VAL A 32 10.24 -18.44 3.87
N SER A 33 10.65 -18.43 5.13
CA SER A 33 10.01 -17.61 6.17
C SER A 33 10.11 -16.11 5.88
N LEU A 34 11.29 -15.65 5.44
CA LEU A 34 11.50 -14.27 5.03
C LEU A 34 10.69 -13.92 3.78
N PHE A 35 10.59 -14.85 2.82
CA PHE A 35 9.77 -14.65 1.63
C PHE A 35 8.27 -14.54 1.97
N GLU A 36 7.74 -15.40 2.83
CA GLU A 36 6.36 -15.32 3.32
C GLU A 36 6.09 -13.99 4.04
N LYS A 37 7.03 -13.55 4.88
CA LYS A 37 6.96 -12.25 5.54
C LYS A 37 6.92 -11.10 4.53
N ALA A 38 7.75 -11.14 3.50
CA ALA A 38 7.76 -10.14 2.43
C ALA A 38 6.41 -10.07 1.69
N LEU A 39 5.80 -11.24 1.40
CA LEU A 39 4.48 -11.29 0.75
C LEU A 39 3.37 -10.65 1.60
N LEU A 40 3.39 -10.88 2.91
CA LEU A 40 2.42 -10.28 3.84
C LEU A 40 2.58 -8.76 3.90
N LEU A 41 3.81 -8.26 4.08
CA LEU A 41 4.10 -6.82 4.09
C LEU A 41 3.71 -6.16 2.77
N TYR A 42 4.03 -6.79 1.64
CA TYR A 42 3.64 -6.30 0.33
C TYR A 42 2.12 -6.20 0.17
N LYS A 43 1.38 -7.21 0.63
CA LYS A 43 -0.09 -7.22 0.61
C LYS A 43 -0.68 -6.06 1.43
N ASP A 44 -0.17 -5.81 2.62
CA ASP A 44 -0.65 -4.71 3.48
C ASP A 44 -0.40 -3.34 2.82
N ILE A 45 0.79 -3.15 2.25
CA ILE A 45 1.16 -1.93 1.52
C ILE A 45 0.22 -1.71 0.32
N GLN A 46 0.04 -2.74 -0.53
CA GLN A 46 -0.83 -2.66 -1.71
C GLN A 46 -2.28 -2.38 -1.35
N THR A 47 -2.80 -3.05 -0.31
CA THR A 47 -4.18 -2.85 0.16
C THR A 47 -4.40 -1.40 0.60
N SER A 48 -3.42 -0.79 1.26
CA SER A 48 -3.50 0.59 1.69
C SER A 48 -3.46 1.57 0.52
N TYR A 49 -2.52 1.38 -0.42
CA TYR A 49 -2.47 2.20 -1.65
C TYR A 49 -3.76 2.12 -2.44
N PHE A 50 -4.28 0.91 -2.69
CA PHE A 50 -5.55 0.72 -3.38
C PHE A 50 -6.69 1.48 -2.67
N SER A 51 -6.77 1.35 -1.34
CA SER A 51 -7.78 2.03 -0.54
C SER A 51 -7.66 3.56 -0.56
N LYS A 52 -6.44 4.11 -0.66
CA LYS A 52 -6.20 5.55 -0.83
C LYS A 52 -6.63 6.01 -2.22
N SER A 53 -6.24 5.28 -3.27
CA SER A 53 -6.63 5.59 -4.65
C SER A 53 -8.15 5.58 -4.83
N MET A 54 -8.85 4.60 -4.26
CA MET A 54 -10.31 4.55 -4.30
C MET A 54 -10.96 5.74 -3.58
N ARG A 55 -10.37 6.23 -2.48
CA ARG A 55 -10.87 7.45 -1.81
C ARG A 55 -10.69 8.69 -2.69
N VAL A 56 -9.54 8.84 -3.33
CA VAL A 56 -9.29 9.96 -4.27
C VAL A 56 -10.30 9.93 -5.43
N LEU A 57 -10.49 8.77 -6.07
CA LEU A 57 -11.46 8.60 -7.15
C LEU A 57 -12.89 8.94 -6.71
N LYS A 58 -13.27 8.53 -5.49
CA LYS A 58 -14.59 8.85 -4.93
C LYS A 58 -14.78 10.35 -4.74
N VAL A 59 -13.78 11.05 -4.19
CA VAL A 59 -13.83 12.51 -4.01
C VAL A 59 -13.89 13.22 -5.36
N GLN A 60 -13.07 12.82 -6.34
CA GLN A 60 -13.11 13.37 -7.69
C GLN A 60 -14.48 13.22 -8.34
N LYS A 61 -15.07 12.02 -8.26
CA LYS A 61 -16.42 11.77 -8.77
C LYS A 61 -17.47 12.68 -8.12
N GLN A 62 -17.42 12.82 -6.79
CA GLN A 62 -18.33 13.72 -6.06
C GLN A 62 -18.16 15.18 -6.47
N SER A 63 -16.92 15.64 -6.68
CA SER A 63 -16.65 17.00 -7.15
C SER A 63 -17.15 17.24 -8.57
N SER A 64 -17.02 16.26 -9.48
CA SER A 64 -17.56 16.35 -10.84
C SER A 64 -19.09 16.43 -10.84
N GLU A 65 -19.76 15.57 -10.06
CA GLU A 65 -21.23 15.57 -9.93
C GLU A 65 -21.75 16.93 -9.40
N GLN A 66 -21.06 17.52 -8.41
CA GLN A 66 -21.41 18.85 -7.89
C GLN A 66 -21.24 20.00 -8.91
N LEU A 67 -20.32 19.87 -9.86
CA LEU A 67 -20.09 20.88 -10.91
C LEU A 67 -21.11 20.76 -12.06
N GLU A 68 -21.59 19.55 -12.36
CA GLU A 68 -22.66 19.33 -13.34
C GLU A 68 -24.03 19.82 -12.85
N GLU A 69 -24.26 19.84 -11.53
CA GLU A 69 -25.51 20.33 -10.92
C GLU A 69 -25.64 21.87 -10.87
N VAL A 70 -24.64 22.64 -11.32
CA VAL A 70 -24.75 24.11 -11.44
C VAL A 70 -25.19 24.47 -12.86
N PRO A 71 -26.49 24.76 -13.12
CA PRO A 71 -26.90 25.23 -14.42
C PRO A 71 -26.33 26.64 -14.63
N PHE A 72 -25.29 26.75 -15.46
CA PHE A 72 -24.86 28.04 -15.98
C PHE A 72 -26.03 28.65 -16.75
N SER A 73 -26.75 29.54 -16.08
CA SER A 73 -27.77 30.40 -16.68
C SER A 73 -27.03 31.65 -17.15
N ILE A 74 -26.60 31.68 -18.41
CA ILE A 74 -26.16 32.92 -19.07
C ILE A 74 -27.39 33.63 -19.60
#